data_AF-A0A6A4BSS0-F1
#
_entry.id   AF-A0A6A4BSS0-F1
#
_cell.length_a   1.000
_cell.length_b   1.000
_cell.length_c   1.000
_cell.angle_alpha   90.00
_cell.angle_beta   90.00
_cell.angle_gamma   90.00
#
_symmetry.space_group_name_H-M   'P 1'
#
loop_
_entity.id
_entity.type
_entity.pdbx_description
1 polymer ?
#
loop_
_entity_poly.entity_id
_entity_poly.type
_entity_poly.pdbx_seq_one_letter_code
_entity_poly.pdbx_strand_id
1 'polypeptide(L)'
;MSSPSPSGSPSQSPPTGTNPDELRRLNTLLRGRLAHASAELQRATSSHNATADEQHRLSRTLLCQTHELRVLEGLYRKRQEEIGRLRAEIAAFQESEDPDTVADPRVVCLESRLRQQEADFRNLEARFDQTVFERDVLQDQSDHLAEEMRLAGDEIEQHQEDRNDLDRAARMPSTSCSSGD
;
A
#
# COMPACT_ATOMS: atom_id res chain seq x y z
N MET A 1 47.21 -64.41 -55.94
CA MET A 1 46.70 -64.06 -54.59
C MET A 1 46.35 -62.57 -54.59
N SER A 2 45.81 -62.04 -53.49
CA SER A 2 45.41 -60.64 -53.27
C SER A 2 44.07 -60.19 -53.90
N SER A 3 43.03 -60.21 -53.06
CA SER A 3 41.93 -59.22 -53.00
C SER A 3 42.37 -58.07 -52.04
N PRO A 4 41.56 -57.04 -51.67
CA PRO A 4 40.22 -56.62 -52.11
C PRO A 4 40.34 -55.25 -52.85
N SER A 5 39.56 -54.15 -52.70
CA SER A 5 38.43 -53.74 -51.85
C SER A 5 37.66 -52.55 -52.50
N PRO A 6 36.40 -52.25 -52.13
CA PRO A 6 35.60 -51.21 -52.76
C PRO A 6 35.73 -49.81 -52.12
N SER A 7 35.39 -48.78 -52.89
CA SER A 7 34.99 -47.45 -52.42
C SER A 7 33.45 -47.34 -52.52
N GLY A 8 32.72 -46.67 -51.64
CA GLY A 8 33.14 -46.00 -50.40
C GLY A 8 31.94 -45.26 -49.79
N SER A 9 31.60 -45.56 -48.54
CA SER A 9 30.40 -45.00 -47.88
C SER A 9 30.67 -43.62 -47.28
N PRO A 10 29.76 -42.63 -47.40
CA PRO A 10 29.87 -41.38 -46.67
C PRO A 10 29.50 -41.60 -45.20
N SER A 11 30.51 -41.77 -44.33
CA SER A 11 30.31 -41.80 -42.88
C SER A 11 29.80 -40.45 -42.39
N GLN A 12 28.50 -40.36 -42.14
CA GLN A 12 27.88 -39.22 -41.47
C GLN A 12 28.20 -39.31 -39.98
N SER A 13 29.17 -38.52 -39.51
CA SER A 13 29.62 -38.52 -38.12
C SER A 13 28.47 -38.18 -37.16
N PRO A 14 28.36 -38.84 -35.98
CA PRO A 14 27.39 -38.46 -34.98
C PRO A 14 27.70 -37.07 -34.40
N PRO A 15 26.69 -36.34 -33.89
CA PRO A 15 26.92 -35.05 -33.24
C PRO A 15 27.79 -35.23 -31.99
N THR A 16 28.87 -34.47 -31.92
CA THR A 16 29.82 -34.49 -30.79
C THR A 16 29.09 -34.16 -29.48
N GLY A 17 29.29 -34.98 -28.45
CA GLY A 17 28.80 -34.66 -27.10
C GLY A 17 29.39 -33.33 -26.60
N THR A 18 28.58 -32.54 -25.90
CA THR A 18 28.95 -31.20 -25.38
C THR A 18 30.29 -31.22 -24.66
N ASN A 19 31.19 -30.31 -25.03
CA ASN A 19 32.56 -30.27 -24.52
C ASN A 19 32.55 -29.96 -23.01
N PRO A 20 33.37 -30.64 -22.17
CA PRO A 20 33.47 -30.32 -20.75
C PRO A 20 33.82 -28.84 -20.44
N ASP A 21 34.51 -28.14 -21.35
CA ASP A 21 34.76 -26.70 -21.21
C ASP A 21 33.55 -25.82 -21.55
N GLU A 22 32.66 -26.26 -22.46
CA GLU A 22 31.36 -25.62 -22.73
C GLU A 22 30.43 -25.79 -21.53
N LEU A 23 30.35 -27.01 -20.98
CA LEU A 23 29.60 -27.29 -19.75
C LEU A 23 30.11 -26.44 -18.57
N ARG A 24 31.43 -26.24 -18.44
CA ARG A 24 32.01 -25.36 -17.41
C ARG A 24 31.64 -23.88 -17.63
N ARG A 25 31.66 -23.40 -18.89
CA ARG A 25 31.22 -22.03 -19.25
C ARG A 25 29.73 -21.83 -18.95
N LEU A 26 28.88 -22.78 -19.33
CA LEU A 26 27.44 -22.75 -19.07
C LEU A 26 27.13 -22.76 -17.58
N ASN A 27 27.81 -23.60 -16.78
CA ASN A 27 27.59 -23.65 -15.34
C ASN A 27 27.98 -22.33 -14.64
N THR A 28 29.09 -21.70 -15.05
CA THR A 28 29.49 -20.37 -14.57
C THR A 28 28.46 -19.29 -14.96
N LEU A 29 27.93 -19.32 -16.19
CA LEU A 29 26.89 -18.40 -16.64
C LEU A 29 25.57 -18.56 -15.85
N LEU A 30 25.12 -19.80 -15.64
CA LEU A 30 23.91 -20.09 -14.86
C LEU A 30 24.07 -19.65 -13.40
N ARG A 31 25.23 -19.87 -12.78
CA ARG A 31 25.54 -19.37 -11.43
C ARG A 31 25.55 -17.84 -11.36
N GLY A 32 26.08 -17.17 -12.37
CA GLY A 32 26.03 -15.71 -12.48
C GLY A 32 24.60 -15.17 -12.59
N ARG A 33 23.76 -15.79 -13.45
CA ARG A 33 22.34 -15.44 -13.57
C ARG A 33 21.56 -15.71 -12.28
N LEU A 34 21.80 -16.85 -11.62
CA LEU A 34 21.15 -17.20 -10.35
C LEU A 34 21.52 -16.22 -9.22
N ALA A 35 22.79 -15.78 -9.15
CA ALA A 35 23.22 -14.77 -8.21
C ALA A 35 22.54 -13.41 -8.47
N HIS A 36 22.40 -13.01 -9.74
CA HIS A 36 21.69 -11.79 -10.12
C HIS A 36 20.20 -11.87 -9.77
N ALA A 37 19.49 -12.94 -10.15
CA ALA A 37 18.08 -13.12 -9.81
C ALA A 37 17.85 -13.15 -8.28
N SER A 38 18.78 -13.74 -7.52
CA SER A 38 18.74 -13.72 -6.06
C SER A 38 18.88 -12.30 -5.47
N ALA A 39 19.66 -11.43 -6.12
CA ALA A 39 19.84 -10.04 -5.69
C ALA A 39 18.65 -9.13 -6.07
N GLU A 40 18.01 -9.37 -7.21
CA GLU A 40 16.77 -8.66 -7.60
C GLU A 40 15.62 -9.06 -6.67
N LEU A 41 15.41 -10.36 -6.44
CA LEU A 41 14.42 -10.86 -5.47
C LEU A 41 14.64 -10.25 -4.07
N GLN A 42 15.89 -10.17 -3.60
CA GLN A 42 16.19 -9.56 -2.31
C GLN A 42 15.88 -8.06 -2.30
N ARG A 43 16.11 -7.34 -3.41
CA ARG A 43 15.79 -5.91 -3.54
C ARG A 43 14.27 -5.69 -3.53
N ALA A 44 13.52 -6.44 -4.35
CA ALA A 44 12.06 -6.38 -4.41
C ALA A 44 11.45 -6.68 -3.02
N THR A 45 11.88 -7.76 -2.37
CA THR A 45 11.46 -8.11 -0.99
C THR A 45 11.77 -7.00 0.02
N SER A 46 12.95 -6.37 -0.08
CA SER A 46 13.31 -5.26 0.81
C SER A 46 12.45 -4.01 0.56
N SER A 47 12.08 -3.74 -0.69
CA SER A 47 11.20 -2.63 -1.07
C SER A 47 9.78 -2.85 -0.57
N HIS A 48 9.19 -4.01 -0.86
CA HIS A 48 7.85 -4.40 -0.38
C HIS A 48 7.73 -4.28 1.15
N ASN A 49 8.76 -4.69 1.89
CA ASN A 49 8.74 -4.59 3.35
C ASN A 49 8.75 -3.13 3.84
N ALA A 50 9.48 -2.23 3.17
CA ALA A 50 9.44 -0.80 3.47
C ALA A 50 8.07 -0.18 3.14
N THR A 51 7.43 -0.60 2.03
CA THR A 51 6.04 -0.22 1.71
C THR A 51 5.06 -0.72 2.76
N ALA A 52 5.25 -1.94 3.28
CA ALA A 52 4.42 -2.53 4.33
C ALA A 52 4.56 -1.80 5.69
N ASP A 53 5.78 -1.39 6.07
CA ASP A 53 6.01 -0.58 7.27
C ASP A 53 5.33 0.80 7.15
N GLU A 54 5.39 1.43 5.98
CA GLU A 54 4.70 2.70 5.71
C GLU A 54 3.18 2.54 5.70
N GLN A 55 2.66 1.47 5.12
CA GLN A 55 1.23 1.14 5.16
C GLN A 55 0.74 0.91 6.60
N HIS A 56 1.57 0.31 7.46
CA HIS A 56 1.29 0.22 8.89
C HIS A 56 1.31 1.61 9.56
N ARG A 57 2.24 2.50 9.19
CA ARG A 57 2.30 3.90 9.67
C ARG A 57 1.04 4.69 9.31
N LEU A 58 0.56 4.59 8.07
CA LEU A 58 -0.68 5.25 7.64
C LEU A 58 -1.91 4.66 8.34
N SER A 59 -2.03 3.33 8.40
CA SER A 59 -3.13 2.65 9.09
C SER A 59 -3.31 3.10 10.54
N ARG A 60 -2.20 3.34 11.25
CA ARG A 60 -2.21 3.89 12.62
C ARG A 60 -2.67 5.34 12.67
N THR A 61 -2.22 6.17 11.73
CA THR A 61 -2.60 7.59 11.65
C THR A 61 -4.09 7.75 11.32
N LEU A 62 -4.61 6.97 10.37
CA LEU A 62 -6.02 6.90 10.01
C LEU A 62 -6.91 6.47 11.19
N LEU A 63 -6.45 5.52 12.00
CA LEU A 63 -7.16 5.10 13.21
C LEU A 63 -7.25 6.24 14.25
N CYS A 64 -6.18 7.01 14.43
CA CYS A 64 -6.17 8.19 15.31
C CYS A 64 -7.12 9.29 14.81
N GLN A 65 -7.02 9.69 13.53
CA GLN A 65 -7.93 10.69 12.95
C GLN A 65 -9.40 10.24 12.98
N THR A 66 -9.67 8.95 12.73
CA THR A 66 -11.03 8.38 12.85
C THR A 66 -11.57 8.45 14.29
N HIS A 67 -10.69 8.43 15.31
CA HIS A 67 -11.10 8.67 16.70
C HIS A 67 -11.33 10.16 16.96
N GLU A 68 -10.44 11.03 16.49
CA GLU A 68 -10.54 12.49 16.63
C GLU A 68 -11.80 13.05 15.97
N LEU A 69 -12.17 12.57 14.79
CA LEU A 69 -13.43 12.91 14.11
C LEU A 69 -14.66 12.59 14.99
N ARG A 70 -14.72 11.41 15.63
CA ARG A 70 -15.82 11.06 16.57
C ARG A 70 -15.85 11.97 17.80
N VAL A 71 -14.70 12.44 18.27
CA VAL A 71 -14.63 13.42 19.36
C VAL A 71 -15.17 14.77 18.90
N LEU A 72 -14.84 15.21 17.68
CA LEU A 72 -15.37 16.43 17.07
C LEU A 72 -16.89 16.34 16.80
N GLU A 73 -17.41 15.23 16.27
CA GLU A 73 -18.85 14.96 16.14
C GLU A 73 -19.58 15.09 17.49
N GLY A 74 -18.97 14.55 18.56
CA GLY A 74 -19.50 14.63 19.92
C GLY A 74 -19.50 16.04 20.49
N LEU A 75 -18.55 16.90 20.09
CA LEU A 75 -18.52 18.33 20.43
C LEU A 75 -19.52 19.13 19.59
N TYR A 76 -19.61 18.84 18.29
CA TYR A 76 -20.53 19.47 17.34
C TYR A 76 -21.98 19.33 17.81
N ARG A 77 -22.39 18.10 18.17
CA ARG A 77 -23.71 17.81 18.73
C ARG A 77 -24.00 18.62 20.00
N LYS A 78 -23.06 18.66 20.95
CA LYS A 78 -23.22 19.42 22.22
C LYS A 78 -23.35 20.93 21.99
N ARG A 79 -22.62 21.49 21.02
CA ARG A 79 -22.74 22.92 20.65
C ARG A 79 -24.07 23.21 19.95
N GLN A 80 -24.51 22.33 19.04
CA GLN A 80 -25.81 22.46 18.37
C GLN A 80 -26.98 22.38 19.38
N GLU A 81 -26.89 21.48 20.38
CA GLU A 81 -27.84 21.41 21.49
C GLU A 81 -27.85 22.69 22.35
N GLU A 82 -26.70 23.28 22.64
CA GLU A 82 -26.59 24.53 23.42
C GLU A 82 -27.13 25.75 22.64
N ILE A 83 -26.84 25.85 21.34
CA ILE A 83 -27.43 26.85 20.44
C ILE A 83 -28.95 26.70 20.39
N GLY A 84 -29.46 25.46 20.32
CA GLY A 84 -30.89 25.16 20.40
C GLY A 84 -31.53 25.61 21.72
N ARG A 85 -30.90 25.27 22.86
CA ARG A 85 -31.33 25.73 24.20
C ARG A 85 -31.37 27.25 24.29
N LEU A 86 -30.31 27.92 23.86
CA LEU A 86 -30.21 29.39 23.90
C LEU A 86 -31.31 30.08 23.09
N ARG A 87 -31.58 29.60 21.87
CA ARG A 87 -32.66 30.15 21.04
C ARG A 87 -34.04 29.94 21.67
N ALA A 88 -34.28 28.79 22.29
CA ALA A 88 -35.52 28.51 23.03
C ALA A 88 -35.64 29.36 24.32
N GLU A 89 -34.54 29.56 25.05
CA GLU A 89 -34.47 30.42 26.24
C GLU A 89 -34.81 31.87 25.87
N ILE A 90 -34.23 32.41 24.80
CA ILE A 90 -34.52 33.76 24.27
C ILE A 90 -35.99 33.88 23.84
N ALA A 91 -36.51 32.91 23.06
CA ALA A 91 -37.90 32.93 22.60
C ALA A 91 -38.90 32.93 23.77
N ALA A 92 -38.64 32.17 24.84
CA ALA A 92 -39.51 32.12 26.02
C ALA A 92 -39.58 33.45 26.79
N PHE A 93 -38.53 34.28 26.75
CA PHE A 93 -38.60 35.66 27.26
C PHE A 93 -39.40 36.56 26.30
N GLN A 94 -39.15 36.47 24.99
CA GLN A 94 -39.81 37.28 23.96
C GLN A 94 -41.32 36.99 23.84
N GLU A 95 -41.78 35.78 24.12
CA GLU A 95 -43.21 35.42 24.24
C GLU A 95 -43.89 36.04 25.48
N SER A 96 -43.12 36.65 26.40
CA SER A 96 -43.61 37.25 27.65
C SER A 96 -43.38 38.77 27.77
N GLU A 97 -42.68 39.39 26.81
CA GLU A 97 -42.44 40.85 26.77
C GLU A 97 -43.58 41.59 26.03
N ASP A 98 -44.03 42.71 26.60
CA ASP A 98 -44.98 43.63 25.96
C ASP A 98 -44.18 44.51 24.97
N PRO A 99 -44.57 44.65 23.68
CA PRO A 99 -43.67 45.16 22.63
C PRO A 99 -43.29 46.65 22.72
N ASP A 100 -43.91 47.43 23.61
CA ASP A 100 -43.50 48.80 23.94
C ASP A 100 -42.41 48.86 25.04
N THR A 101 -41.94 47.72 25.54
CA THR A 101 -40.93 47.63 26.62
C THR A 101 -39.50 47.72 26.08
N VAL A 102 -38.59 48.35 26.83
CA VAL A 102 -37.14 48.28 26.55
C VAL A 102 -36.64 46.87 26.86
N ALA A 103 -36.13 46.17 25.85
CA ALA A 103 -35.70 44.77 25.91
C ALA A 103 -34.89 44.41 27.18
N ASP A 104 -35.28 43.32 27.85
CA ASP A 104 -34.64 42.85 29.08
C ASP A 104 -33.11 42.68 28.88
N PRO A 105 -32.26 43.30 29.73
CA PRO A 105 -30.82 43.04 29.77
C PRO A 105 -30.43 41.55 29.79
N ARG A 106 -31.29 40.67 30.30
CA ARG A 106 -31.12 39.21 30.22
C ARG A 106 -31.17 38.70 28.79
N VAL A 107 -32.14 39.13 27.99
CA VAL A 107 -32.25 38.77 26.56
C VAL A 107 -31.00 39.25 25.82
N VAL A 108 -30.57 40.50 26.03
CA VAL A 108 -29.35 41.05 25.42
C VAL A 108 -28.09 40.25 25.82
N CYS A 109 -28.00 39.77 27.06
CA CYS A 109 -26.94 38.86 27.50
C CYS A 109 -27.02 37.47 26.84
N LEU A 110 -28.23 36.90 26.70
CA LEU A 110 -28.44 35.61 26.05
C LEU A 110 -28.15 35.65 24.55
N GLU A 111 -28.59 36.70 23.83
CA GLU A 111 -28.24 36.94 22.42
C GLU A 111 -26.73 37.09 22.21
N SER A 112 -26.03 37.67 23.17
CA SER A 112 -24.57 37.82 23.12
C SER A 112 -23.86 36.48 23.37
N ARG A 113 -24.37 35.65 24.31
CA ARG A 113 -23.93 34.26 24.52
C ARG A 113 -24.23 33.38 23.29
N LEU A 114 -25.39 33.55 22.65
CA LEU A 114 -25.78 32.86 21.42
C LEU A 114 -24.84 33.20 20.26
N ARG A 115 -24.59 34.49 19.98
CA ARG A 115 -23.65 34.92 18.92
C ARG A 115 -22.24 34.37 19.14
N GLN A 116 -21.78 34.29 20.39
CA GLN A 116 -20.51 33.62 20.71
C GLN A 116 -20.57 32.11 20.43
N GLN A 117 -21.65 31.42 20.80
CA GLN A 117 -21.78 29.99 20.51
C GLN A 117 -21.88 29.69 19.01
N GLU A 118 -22.53 30.54 18.23
CA GLU A 118 -22.58 30.41 16.78
C GLU A 118 -21.20 30.66 16.14
N ALA A 119 -20.40 31.58 16.66
CA ALA A 119 -19.01 31.78 16.24
C ALA A 119 -18.09 30.61 16.63
N ASP A 120 -18.19 30.11 17.87
CA ASP A 120 -17.50 28.88 18.34
C ASP A 120 -17.83 27.69 17.42
N PHE A 121 -19.10 27.58 17.00
CA PHE A 121 -19.60 26.51 16.16
C PHE A 121 -19.09 26.61 14.71
N ARG A 122 -19.06 27.81 14.11
CA ARG A 122 -18.42 28.01 12.79
C ARG A 122 -16.93 27.66 12.80
N ASN A 123 -16.23 27.92 13.91
CA ASN A 123 -14.83 27.48 14.05
C ASN A 123 -14.72 25.95 14.16
N LEU A 124 -15.67 25.30 14.85
CA LEU A 124 -15.71 23.85 14.98
C LEU A 124 -16.05 23.14 13.66
N GLU A 125 -16.96 23.70 12.85
CA GLU A 125 -17.25 23.25 11.48
C GLU A 125 -15.98 23.26 10.62
N ALA A 126 -15.32 24.41 10.50
CA ALA A 126 -14.11 24.55 9.69
C ALA A 126 -12.96 23.61 10.14
N ARG A 127 -12.89 23.29 11.44
CA ARG A 127 -11.96 22.29 11.97
C ARG A 127 -12.37 20.85 11.65
N PHE A 128 -13.66 20.54 11.69
CA PHE A 128 -14.17 19.22 11.32
C PHE A 128 -13.93 18.94 9.84
N ASP A 129 -14.29 19.88 8.97
CA ASP A 129 -14.08 19.77 7.51
C ASP A 129 -12.59 19.58 7.16
N GLN A 130 -11.70 20.31 7.85
CA GLN A 130 -10.25 20.14 7.71
C GLN A 130 -9.78 18.74 8.11
N THR A 131 -10.22 18.20 9.26
CA THR A 131 -9.83 16.84 9.69
C THR A 131 -10.45 15.75 8.81
N VAL A 132 -11.63 15.97 8.23
CA VAL A 132 -12.22 15.07 7.22
C VAL A 132 -11.35 15.05 5.96
N PHE A 133 -10.99 16.23 5.43
CA PHE A 133 -10.10 16.34 4.26
C PHE A 133 -8.73 15.69 4.50
N GLU A 134 -8.11 15.92 5.66
CA GLU A 134 -6.84 15.27 6.02
C GLU A 134 -6.96 13.75 6.08
N ARG A 135 -8.07 13.23 6.63
CA ARG A 135 -8.35 11.78 6.67
C ARG A 135 -8.53 11.22 5.27
N ASP A 136 -9.27 11.91 4.40
CA ASP A 136 -9.50 11.48 3.01
C ASP A 136 -8.18 11.39 2.24
N VAL A 137 -7.30 12.39 2.37
CA VAL A 137 -5.96 12.38 1.77
C VAL A 137 -5.08 11.24 2.29
N LEU A 138 -5.17 10.88 3.59
CA LEU A 138 -4.46 9.71 4.11
C LEU A 138 -5.08 8.38 3.66
N GLN A 139 -6.39 8.34 3.38
CA GLN A 139 -7.05 7.16 2.84
C GLN A 139 -6.63 6.91 1.39
N ASP A 140 -6.61 7.95 0.55
CA ASP A 140 -6.10 7.87 -0.83
C ASP A 140 -4.64 7.37 -0.87
N GLN A 141 -3.79 7.82 0.07
CA GLN A 141 -2.41 7.34 0.21
C GLN A 141 -2.34 5.87 0.65
N SER A 142 -3.16 5.48 1.63
CA SER A 142 -3.29 4.08 2.10
C SER A 142 -3.74 3.14 0.97
N ASP A 143 -4.70 3.58 0.16
CA ASP A 143 -5.27 2.75 -0.91
C ASP A 143 -4.30 2.64 -2.10
N HIS A 144 -3.54 3.71 -2.39
CA HIS A 144 -2.45 3.67 -3.36
C HIS A 144 -1.32 2.71 -2.92
N LEU A 145 -0.87 2.81 -1.66
CA LEU A 145 0.18 1.93 -1.11
C LEU A 145 -0.27 0.47 -1.02
N ALA A 146 -1.56 0.20 -0.80
CA ALA A 146 -2.11 -1.16 -0.86
C ALA A 146 -1.96 -1.78 -2.26
N GLU A 147 -2.18 -1.00 -3.33
CA GLU A 147 -1.98 -1.47 -4.71
C GLU A 147 -0.49 -1.58 -5.07
N GLU A 148 0.37 -0.67 -4.60
CA GLU A 148 1.83 -0.83 -4.74
C GLU A 148 2.36 -2.09 -4.04
N MET A 149 1.88 -2.39 -2.83
CA MET A 149 2.20 -3.64 -2.13
C MET A 149 1.73 -4.87 -2.92
N ARG A 150 0.52 -4.80 -3.50
CA ARG A 150 -0.03 -5.89 -4.31
C ARG A 150 0.84 -6.16 -5.55
N LEU A 151 1.17 -5.11 -6.30
CA LEU A 151 2.04 -5.19 -7.49
C LEU A 151 3.46 -5.64 -7.15
N ALA A 152 4.04 -5.17 -6.04
CA ALA A 152 5.34 -5.64 -5.57
C ALA A 152 5.30 -7.11 -5.11
N GLY A 153 4.15 -7.58 -4.59
CA GLY A 153 3.89 -8.99 -4.31
C GLY A 153 3.92 -9.84 -5.58
N ASP A 154 3.19 -9.42 -6.62
CA ASP A 154 3.21 -10.08 -7.95
C ASP A 154 4.65 -10.14 -8.52
N GLU A 155 5.42 -9.05 -8.41
CA GLU A 155 6.82 -8.99 -8.87
C GLU A 155 7.74 -9.94 -8.08
N ILE A 156 7.56 -10.01 -6.76
CA ILE A 156 8.31 -10.92 -5.87
C ILE A 156 8.00 -12.40 -6.18
N GLU A 157 6.77 -12.73 -6.60
CA GLU A 157 6.42 -14.08 -7.04
C GLU A 157 7.14 -14.43 -8.35
N GLN A 158 7.10 -13.54 -9.36
CA GLN A 158 7.84 -13.74 -10.62
C GLN A 158 9.36 -13.90 -10.40
N HIS A 159 9.98 -13.05 -9.57
CA HIS A 159 11.41 -13.17 -9.22
C HIS A 159 11.73 -14.47 -8.48
N GLN A 160 10.78 -15.07 -7.76
CA GLN A 160 10.95 -16.40 -7.16
C GLN A 160 10.87 -17.50 -8.21
N GLU A 161 9.92 -17.45 -9.15
CA GLU A 161 9.81 -18.43 -10.24
C GLU A 161 11.07 -18.43 -11.12
N ASP A 162 11.48 -17.27 -11.63
CA ASP A 162 12.70 -17.08 -12.44
C ASP A 162 13.94 -17.63 -11.73
N ARG A 163 14.08 -17.34 -10.43
CA ARG A 163 15.17 -17.85 -9.60
C ARG A 163 15.11 -19.37 -9.44
N ASN A 164 13.93 -19.93 -9.21
CA ASN A 164 13.73 -21.36 -8.99
C ASN A 164 14.05 -22.18 -10.25
N ASP A 165 13.69 -21.69 -11.43
CA ASP A 165 14.05 -22.35 -12.69
C ASP A 165 15.53 -22.14 -13.08
N LEU A 166 16.15 -21.02 -12.72
CA LEU A 166 17.61 -20.86 -12.81
C LEU A 166 18.37 -21.81 -11.87
N ASP A 167 17.88 -22.04 -10.65
CA ASP A 167 18.45 -23.03 -9.73
C ASP A 167 18.23 -24.45 -10.24
N ARG A 168 17.03 -24.78 -10.74
CA ARG A 168 16.74 -26.05 -11.42
C ARG A 168 17.72 -26.30 -12.57
N ALA A 169 17.94 -25.32 -13.44
CA ALA A 169 18.90 -25.41 -14.55
C ALA A 169 20.35 -25.55 -14.07
N ALA A 170 20.75 -24.84 -13.01
CA ALA A 170 22.09 -24.93 -12.43
C ALA A 170 22.34 -26.28 -11.69
N ARG A 171 21.27 -26.93 -11.20
CA ARG A 171 21.26 -28.23 -10.54
C ARG A 171 21.11 -29.44 -11.47
N MET A 172 21.01 -29.23 -12.79
CA MET A 172 20.98 -30.29 -13.79
C MET A 172 22.39 -30.56 -14.36
N PRO A 173 23.22 -31.43 -13.76
CA PRO A 173 24.29 -32.07 -14.50
C PRO A 173 23.68 -32.98 -15.56
N SER A 174 24.35 -33.12 -16.70
CA SER A 174 23.97 -34.09 -17.74
C SER A 174 24.17 -35.52 -17.24
N THR A 175 23.16 -36.10 -16.59
CA THR A 175 23.09 -37.50 -16.13
C THR A 175 22.85 -38.46 -17.30
N SER A 176 23.72 -38.38 -18.32
CA SER A 176 23.69 -39.16 -19.55
C SER A 176 25.03 -39.87 -19.82
N CYS A 177 25.67 -40.36 -18.75
CA CYS A 177 26.81 -41.29 -18.82
C CYS A 177 26.47 -42.56 -18.02
N SER A 178 25.67 -43.44 -18.62
CA SER A 178 25.41 -44.80 -18.14
C SER A 178 25.12 -45.71 -19.33
N SER A 179 26.16 -46.37 -19.86
CA SER A 179 26.14 -47.54 -20.76
C SER A 179 27.57 -47.90 -21.18
N GLY A 180 28.02 -49.13 -20.90
CA GLY A 180 29.35 -49.66 -21.30
C GLY A 180 30.52 -49.17 -20.42
N ASP A 181 31.39 -50.02 -19.90
CA ASP A 181 31.44 -51.50 -19.89
C ASP A 181 31.81 -52.01 -18.47
#